data_AF-A0A918CK38-F1
#
_entry.id   AF-A0A918CK38-F1
#
_cell.length_a   1.000
_cell.length_b   1.000
_cell.length_c   1.000
_cell.angle_alpha   90.00
_cell.angle_beta   90.00
_cell.angle_gamma   90.00
#
_symmetry.space_group_name_H-M   'P 1'
#
loop_
_entity.id
_entity.type
_entity.pdbx_description
1 polymer ?
#
loop_
_entity_poly.entity_id
_entity_poly.type
_entity_poly.pdbx_seq_one_letter_code
_entity_poly.pdbx_strand_id
1 'polypeptide(L)'
;MLYRKQRGPANLWLTSAVAVIALALGAVAGRLSVPPPTLQGLLQPASLQLRQAAGALDIVELEYARALNGNAQSQAASLKSVAQAQQAVAAAELFRALYPQEIADVTARLTALEQAMRQRVALPGVTRQAEQVRTLLGALTTRVPR
;
A
#
# COMPACT_ATOMS: atom_id res chain seq x y z
N MET A 1 -57.46 43.22 1.97
CA MET A 1 -56.13 43.69 2.40
C MET A 1 -55.25 42.47 2.69
N LEU A 2 -54.31 42.16 1.80
CA LEU A 2 -53.38 41.02 1.93
C LEU A 2 -52.06 41.49 2.55
N TYR A 3 -51.76 41.04 3.77
CA TYR A 3 -50.46 41.26 4.42
C TYR A 3 -49.45 40.21 3.92
N ARG A 4 -48.48 40.62 3.09
CA ARG A 4 -47.35 39.77 2.69
C ARG A 4 -46.25 39.87 3.76
N LYS A 5 -46.00 38.77 4.48
CA LYS A 5 -44.91 38.65 5.47
C LYS A 5 -43.59 38.35 4.74
N GLN A 6 -42.74 39.37 4.56
CA GLN A 6 -41.37 39.23 4.04
C GLN A 6 -40.57 38.28 4.94
N ARG A 7 -40.07 37.17 4.37
CA ARG A 7 -39.01 36.37 5.00
C ARG A 7 -37.68 37.02 4.63
N GLY A 8 -36.98 37.58 5.61
CA GLY A 8 -35.63 38.13 5.41
C GLY A 8 -34.65 37.02 4.97
N PRO A 9 -33.56 37.37 4.27
CA PRO A 9 -32.56 36.40 3.84
C PRO A 9 -31.94 35.74 5.07
N ALA A 10 -32.02 34.41 5.12
CA ALA A 10 -31.36 33.62 6.16
C ALA A 10 -29.87 33.98 6.15
N ASN A 11 -29.38 34.44 7.30
CA ASN A 11 -28.04 35.00 7.46
C ASN A 11 -27.00 33.86 7.35
N LEU A 12 -26.57 33.56 6.13
CA LEU A 12 -25.65 32.48 5.76
C LEU A 12 -24.30 32.51 6.52
N TRP A 13 -23.97 33.67 7.10
CA TRP A 13 -22.82 33.86 7.98
C TRP A 13 -22.97 33.15 9.34
N LEU A 14 -24.20 33.04 9.87
CA LEU A 14 -24.42 32.42 11.18
C LEU A 14 -24.34 30.89 11.08
N THR A 15 -24.81 30.30 9.99
CA THR A 15 -24.78 28.84 9.76
C THR A 15 -23.36 28.33 9.52
N SER A 16 -22.54 29.10 8.81
CA SER A 16 -21.13 28.78 8.57
C SER A 16 -20.29 28.85 9.85
N ALA A 17 -20.51 29.84 10.70
CA ALA A 17 -19.83 29.93 12.01
C ALA A 17 -20.15 28.73 12.91
N VAL A 18 -21.41 28.28 12.97
CA VAL A 18 -21.81 27.10 13.75
C VAL A 18 -21.20 25.81 13.20
N ALA A 19 -21.11 25.67 11.87
CA ALA A 19 -20.51 24.50 11.24
C ALA A 19 -19.00 24.37 11.54
N VAL A 20 -18.25 25.49 11.56
CA VAL A 20 -16.82 25.49 11.89
C VAL A 20 -16.59 25.14 13.35
N ILE A 21 -17.43 25.65 14.27
CA ILE A 21 -17.35 25.34 15.70
C ILE A 21 -17.67 23.87 15.96
N ALA A 22 -18.67 23.31 15.28
CA ALA A 22 -19.00 21.88 15.37
C ALA A 22 -17.88 20.97 14.83
N LEU A 23 -17.21 21.37 13.74
CA LEU A 23 -16.05 20.65 13.20
C LEU A 23 -14.82 20.72 14.14
N ALA A 24 -14.57 21.87 14.76
CA ALA A 24 -13.49 22.03 15.73
C ALA A 24 -13.74 21.22 17.02
N LEU A 25 -14.99 21.21 17.53
CA LEU A 25 -15.38 20.41 18.70
C LEU A 25 -15.35 18.91 18.40
N GLY A 26 -15.78 18.48 17.21
CA GLY A 26 -15.66 17.08 16.77
C GLY A 26 -14.21 16.61 16.64
N ALA A 27 -13.30 17.48 16.18
CA ALA A 27 -11.87 17.18 16.07
C ALA A 27 -11.18 17.07 17.44
N VAL A 28 -11.60 17.85 18.44
CA VAL A 28 -11.03 17.80 19.80
C VAL A 28 -11.62 16.63 20.61
N ALA A 29 -12.94 16.38 20.52
CA ALA A 29 -13.56 15.24 21.17
C ALA A 29 -13.09 13.90 20.58
N GLY A 30 -12.84 13.84 19.27
CA GLY A 30 -12.27 12.67 18.62
C GLY A 30 -10.84 12.33 19.06
N ARG A 31 -10.06 13.31 19.55
CA ARG A 31 -8.66 13.08 19.99
C ARG A 31 -8.53 12.49 21.39
N LEU A 32 -9.54 12.60 22.24
CA LEU A 32 -9.53 12.05 23.60
C LEU A 32 -10.00 10.58 23.66
N SER A 33 -10.66 10.10 22.60
CA SER A 33 -11.21 8.73 22.52
C SER A 33 -10.37 7.78 21.67
N VAL A 34 -9.26 8.25 21.07
CA VAL A 34 -8.39 7.39 20.28
C VAL A 34 -7.42 6.72 21.25
N PRO A 35 -7.44 5.37 21.36
CA PRO A 35 -6.47 4.67 22.18
C PRO A 35 -5.05 5.03 21.75
N PRO A 36 -4.08 5.12 22.67
CA PRO A 36 -2.71 5.50 22.34
C PRO A 36 -2.20 4.60 21.20
N PRO A 37 -1.54 5.17 20.17
CA PRO A 37 -1.06 4.38 19.04
C PRO A 37 -0.08 3.34 19.58
N THR A 38 -0.50 2.08 19.56
CA THR A 38 0.40 0.97 19.85
C THR A 38 1.40 0.85 18.70
N LEU A 39 2.62 0.39 18.97
CA LEU A 39 3.59 0.07 17.91
C LEU A 39 2.98 -0.86 16.85
N GLN A 40 2.06 -1.72 17.27
CA GLN A 40 1.21 -2.53 16.40
C GLN A 40 0.29 -1.73 15.48
N GLY A 41 -0.43 -0.74 16.01
CA GLY A 41 -1.31 0.11 15.20
C GLY A 41 -0.55 0.91 14.15
N LEU A 42 0.71 1.28 14.44
CA LEU A 42 1.59 1.93 13.48
C LEU A 42 2.12 0.96 12.42
N LEU A 43 2.48 -0.27 12.82
CA LEU A 43 3.05 -1.26 11.90
C LEU A 43 2.01 -2.01 11.06
N GLN A 44 0.75 -2.06 11.48
CA GLN A 44 -0.33 -2.72 10.73
C GLN A 44 -0.43 -2.28 9.26
N PRO A 45 -0.58 -0.98 8.94
CA PRO A 45 -0.70 -0.54 7.54
C PRO A 45 0.55 -0.89 6.72
N ALA A 46 1.73 -0.77 7.31
CA ALA A 46 2.98 -1.12 6.63
C ALA A 46 3.10 -2.65 6.41
N SER A 47 2.58 -3.47 7.33
CA SER A 47 2.54 -4.93 7.19
C SER A 47 1.57 -5.37 6.09
N LEU A 48 0.46 -4.65 5.89
CA LEU A 48 -0.48 -4.90 4.80
C LEU A 48 0.18 -4.61 3.44
N GLN A 49 0.98 -3.54 3.35
CA GLN A 49 1.74 -3.24 2.13
C GLN A 49 2.75 -4.34 1.79
N LEU A 50 3.48 -4.86 2.78
CA LEU A 50 4.41 -5.99 2.54
C LEU A 50 3.68 -7.28 2.12
N ARG A 51 2.49 -7.55 2.68
CA ARG A 51 1.65 -8.67 2.23
C ARG A 51 1.10 -8.46 0.82
N GLN A 52 0.74 -7.23 0.46
CA GLN A 52 0.32 -6.88 -0.89
C GLN A 52 1.46 -7.07 -1.88
N ALA A 53 2.70 -6.71 -1.51
CA ALA A 53 3.89 -6.99 -2.32
C ALA A 53 4.08 -8.49 -2.54
N ALA A 54 3.94 -9.30 -1.49
CA ALA A 54 4.03 -10.75 -1.60
C ALA A 54 2.93 -11.34 -2.51
N GLY A 55 1.69 -10.89 -2.36
CA GLY A 55 0.57 -11.34 -3.20
C GLY A 55 0.71 -10.95 -4.68
N ALA A 56 1.34 -9.80 -4.97
CA ALA A 56 1.65 -9.42 -6.35
C ALA A 56 2.64 -10.41 -7.01
N LEU A 57 3.57 -10.99 -6.24
CA LEU A 57 4.53 -11.98 -6.75
C LEU A 57 3.87 -13.32 -7.11
N ASP A 58 2.70 -13.65 -6.56
CA ASP A 58 1.95 -14.87 -6.94
C ASP A 58 1.46 -14.80 -8.40
N ILE A 59 1.12 -13.60 -8.86
CA ILE A 59 0.71 -13.34 -10.25
C ILE A 59 1.90 -13.43 -11.20
N VAL A 60 3.10 -13.03 -10.75
CA VAL A 60 4.33 -13.04 -11.58
C VAL A 60 4.61 -14.46 -12.07
N GLU A 61 4.59 -15.44 -11.18
CA GLU A 61 4.92 -16.82 -11.51
C GLU A 61 3.94 -17.43 -12.52
N LEU A 62 2.63 -17.22 -12.31
CA LEU A 62 1.58 -17.71 -13.19
C LEU A 62 1.63 -17.06 -14.58
N GLU A 63 1.71 -15.72 -14.63
CA GLU A 63 1.71 -15.00 -15.90
C GLU A 63 3.03 -15.14 -16.64
N TYR A 64 4.16 -15.27 -15.94
CA TYR A 64 5.45 -15.39 -16.61
C TYR A 64 5.61 -16.74 -17.31
N ALA A 65 5.05 -17.81 -16.75
CA ALA A 65 4.96 -19.09 -17.46
C ALA A 65 4.19 -18.96 -18.80
N ARG A 66 3.09 -18.20 -18.80
CA ARG A 66 2.32 -17.89 -20.03
C ARG A 66 3.11 -16.99 -20.98
N ALA A 67 3.88 -16.05 -20.46
CA ALA A 67 4.74 -15.16 -21.23
C ALA A 67 5.83 -15.92 -21.99
N LEU A 68 6.44 -16.93 -21.37
CA LEU A 68 7.44 -17.80 -22.01
C LEU A 68 6.84 -18.62 -23.16
N ASN A 69 5.54 -18.91 -23.12
CA ASN A 69 4.80 -19.55 -24.22
C ASN A 69 4.41 -18.57 -25.35
N GLY A 70 4.91 -17.33 -25.33
CA GLY A 70 4.69 -16.33 -26.38
C GLY A 70 3.56 -15.34 -26.12
N ASN A 71 2.92 -15.36 -24.93
CA ASN A 71 1.87 -14.39 -24.62
C ASN A 71 2.46 -13.04 -24.15
N ALA A 72 2.48 -12.06 -25.05
CA ALA A 72 2.97 -10.72 -24.76
C ALA A 72 2.16 -9.98 -23.68
N GLN A 73 0.85 -10.22 -23.58
CA GLN A 73 0.01 -9.62 -22.53
C GLN A 73 0.40 -10.17 -21.15
N SER A 74 0.65 -11.48 -21.07
CA SER A 74 1.15 -12.09 -19.84
C SER A 74 2.54 -11.57 -19.45
N GLN A 75 3.44 -11.30 -20.42
CA GLN A 75 4.73 -10.66 -20.12
C GLN A 75 4.54 -9.28 -19.48
N ALA A 76 3.64 -8.46 -20.04
CA ALA A 76 3.32 -7.16 -19.48
C ALA A 76 2.65 -7.25 -18.11
N ALA A 77 1.76 -8.23 -17.91
CA ALA A 77 1.10 -8.49 -16.64
C ALA A 77 2.11 -8.84 -15.54
N SER A 78 3.04 -9.76 -15.82
CA SER A 78 4.09 -10.13 -14.87
C SER A 78 4.98 -8.92 -14.50
N LEU A 79 5.42 -8.13 -15.48
CA LEU A 79 6.24 -6.94 -15.21
C LEU A 79 5.47 -5.89 -14.39
N LYS A 80 4.17 -5.71 -14.68
CA LYS A 80 3.30 -4.85 -13.90
C LYS A 80 3.16 -5.34 -12.46
N SER A 81 3.05 -6.64 -12.24
CA SER A 81 3.00 -7.23 -10.90
C SER A 81 4.31 -7.02 -10.13
N VAL A 82 5.47 -7.13 -10.76
CA VAL A 82 6.75 -6.79 -10.11
C VAL A 82 6.82 -5.30 -9.76
N ALA A 83 6.38 -4.42 -10.67
CA ALA A 83 6.34 -2.99 -10.40
C ALA A 83 5.38 -2.65 -9.23
N GLN A 84 4.24 -3.32 -9.13
CA GLN A 84 3.32 -3.19 -7.99
C GLN A 84 3.97 -3.66 -6.68
N ALA A 85 4.73 -4.75 -6.70
CA ALA A 85 5.48 -5.20 -5.52
C ALA A 85 6.53 -4.17 -5.09
N GLN A 86 7.27 -3.59 -6.04
CA GLN A 86 8.23 -2.51 -5.76
C GLN A 86 7.57 -1.28 -5.15
N GLN A 87 6.41 -0.86 -5.69
CA GLN A 87 5.65 0.27 -5.15
C GLN A 87 5.15 0.00 -3.72
N ALA A 88 4.65 -1.21 -3.45
CA ALA A 88 4.18 -1.60 -2.13
C ALA A 88 5.32 -1.66 -1.10
N VAL A 89 6.49 -2.19 -1.47
CA VAL A 89 7.70 -2.13 -0.62
C VAL A 89 8.16 -0.69 -0.42
N ALA A 90 8.06 0.16 -1.44
CA ALA A 90 8.46 1.55 -1.34
C ALA A 90 7.55 2.37 -0.42
N ALA A 91 6.26 2.03 -0.37
CA ALA A 91 5.25 2.63 0.50
C ALA A 91 5.38 2.18 1.97
N ALA A 92 6.11 1.10 2.25
CA ALA A 92 6.38 0.59 3.60
C ALA A 92 7.47 1.40 4.33
N GLU A 93 7.28 2.73 4.41
CA GLU A 93 8.26 3.67 4.96
C GLU A 93 8.67 3.35 6.41
N LEU A 94 7.73 2.87 7.23
CA LEU A 94 8.02 2.42 8.59
C LEU A 94 8.98 1.23 8.63
N PHE A 95 8.83 0.25 7.73
CA PHE A 95 9.80 -0.85 7.64
C PHE A 95 11.14 -0.37 7.11
N ARG A 96 11.17 0.62 6.21
CA ARG A 96 12.42 1.23 5.74
C ARG A 96 13.17 1.93 6.88
N ALA A 97 12.46 2.57 7.81
CA ALA A 97 13.07 3.21 8.97
C ALA A 97 13.61 2.17 9.99
N LEU A 98 12.89 1.07 10.19
CA LEU A 98 13.23 0.05 11.20
C LEU A 98 14.21 -1.02 10.70
N TYR A 99 14.13 -1.37 9.42
CA TYR A 99 14.86 -2.47 8.77
C TYR A 99 15.40 -2.01 7.40
N PRO A 100 16.29 -1.01 7.37
CA PRO A 100 16.73 -0.40 6.12
C PRO A 100 17.52 -1.36 5.22
N GLN A 101 18.32 -2.25 5.80
CA GLN A 101 19.11 -3.24 5.06
C GLN A 101 18.21 -4.27 4.40
N GLU A 102 17.24 -4.81 5.14
CA GLU A 102 16.31 -5.81 4.61
C GLU A 102 15.40 -5.25 3.52
N ILE A 103 14.96 -3.99 3.66
CA ILE A 103 14.22 -3.30 2.59
C ILE A 103 15.10 -3.06 1.37
N ALA A 104 16.38 -2.73 1.54
CA ALA A 104 17.33 -2.62 0.44
C ALA A 104 17.53 -3.96 -0.27
N ASP A 105 17.67 -5.06 0.47
CA ASP A 105 17.80 -6.42 -0.08
C ASP A 105 16.55 -6.85 -0.85
N VAL A 106 15.36 -6.61 -0.29
CA VAL A 106 14.08 -6.87 -0.97
C VAL A 106 13.99 -6.07 -2.27
N THR A 107 14.34 -4.78 -2.23
CA THR A 107 14.30 -3.90 -3.41
C THR A 107 15.28 -4.38 -4.48
N ALA A 108 16.53 -4.70 -4.10
CA ALA A 108 17.54 -5.20 -5.01
C ALA A 108 17.11 -6.51 -5.69
N ARG A 109 16.48 -7.43 -4.94
CA ARG A 109 15.97 -8.68 -5.48
C ARG A 109 14.74 -8.50 -6.38
N LEU A 110 13.87 -7.54 -6.07
CA LEU A 110 12.76 -7.18 -6.97
C LEU A 110 13.28 -6.58 -8.29
N THR A 111 14.35 -5.79 -8.25
CA THR A 111 15.01 -5.28 -9.46
C THR A 111 15.67 -6.42 -10.25
N ALA A 112 16.33 -7.36 -9.57
CA ALA A 112 16.91 -8.54 -10.22
C ALA A 112 15.83 -9.42 -10.88
N LEU A 113 14.68 -9.60 -10.21
CA LEU A 113 13.52 -10.33 -10.74
C LEU A 113 12.99 -9.67 -12.01
N GLU A 114 12.81 -8.36 -11.97
CA GLU A 114 12.39 -7.59 -13.15
C GLU A 114 13.38 -7.75 -14.32
N GLN A 115 14.68 -7.65 -14.05
CA GLN A 115 15.73 -7.83 -15.06
C GLN A 115 15.73 -9.26 -15.63
N ALA A 116 15.59 -10.28 -14.79
CA ALA A 116 15.52 -11.68 -15.22
C ALA A 116 14.33 -11.91 -16.16
N MET A 117 13.19 -11.30 -15.85
CA MET A 117 11.99 -11.39 -16.71
C MET A 117 12.15 -10.62 -18.03
N ARG A 118 12.79 -9.46 -18.02
CA ARG A 118 13.12 -8.71 -19.25
C ARG A 118 14.11 -9.46 -20.13
N GLN A 119 15.06 -10.16 -19.53
CA GLN A 119 16.02 -11.03 -20.21
C GLN A 119 15.45 -12.38 -20.63
N ARG A 120 14.17 -12.65 -20.33
CA ARG A 120 13.49 -13.93 -20.61
C ARG A 120 14.22 -15.14 -20.03
N VAL A 121 14.75 -15.00 -18.82
CA VAL A 121 15.35 -16.11 -18.06
C VAL A 121 14.33 -17.23 -17.90
N ALA A 122 14.78 -18.49 -17.96
CA ALA A 122 13.91 -19.66 -17.82
C ALA A 122 13.09 -19.61 -16.52
N LEU A 123 11.87 -20.17 -16.57
CA LEU A 123 10.90 -20.15 -15.46
C LEU A 123 11.54 -20.47 -14.10
N PRO A 124 12.33 -21.56 -13.93
CA PRO A 124 12.88 -21.91 -12.62
C PRO A 124 13.78 -20.84 -11.99
N GLY A 125 14.45 -20.03 -12.82
CA GLY A 125 15.28 -18.92 -12.35
C GLY A 125 14.44 -17.76 -11.81
N VAL A 126 13.34 -17.44 -12.49
CA VAL A 126 12.38 -16.42 -12.06
C VAL A 126 11.61 -16.88 -10.81
N THR A 127 11.18 -18.13 -10.77
CA THR A 127 10.49 -18.70 -9.60
C THR A 127 11.36 -18.61 -8.34
N ARG A 128 12.63 -19.02 -8.44
CA ARG A 128 13.57 -18.95 -7.31
C ARG A 128 13.78 -17.52 -6.82
N GLN A 129 13.86 -16.54 -7.72
CA GLN A 129 13.99 -15.14 -7.32
C GLN A 129 12.71 -14.61 -6.65
N ALA A 130 11.52 -14.95 -7.17
CA ALA A 130 10.26 -14.59 -6.56
C ALA A 130 10.10 -15.21 -5.16
N GLU A 131 10.47 -16.48 -4.98
CA GLU A 131 10.48 -17.16 -3.68
C GLU A 131 11.40 -16.45 -2.69
N GLN A 132 12.63 -16.11 -3.08
CA GLN A 132 13.57 -15.39 -2.21
C GLN A 132 13.00 -14.04 -1.74
N VAL A 133 12.32 -13.30 -2.61
CA VAL A 133 11.64 -12.06 -2.22
C VAL A 133 10.50 -12.35 -1.25
N ARG A 134 9.67 -13.37 -1.50
CA ARG A 134 8.58 -13.78 -0.58
C ARG A 134 9.13 -14.17 0.79
N THR A 135 10.23 -14.92 0.87
CA THR A 135 10.87 -15.30 2.14
C THR A 135 11.31 -14.06 2.94
N LEU A 136 11.94 -13.08 2.30
CA LEU A 136 12.36 -11.84 2.97
C LEU A 136 11.16 -11.01 3.45
N LEU A 137 10.12 -10.88 2.62
CA LEU A 137 8.88 -10.21 3.02
C LEU A 137 8.17 -10.93 4.19
N GLY A 138 8.21 -12.26 4.20
CA GLY A 138 7.71 -13.09 5.31
C GLY A 138 8.50 -12.86 6.60
N ALA A 139 9.83 -12.82 6.51
CA ALA A 139 10.70 -12.53 7.65
C ALA A 139 10.46 -11.12 8.23
N LEU A 140 10.21 -10.12 7.38
CA LEU A 140 9.87 -8.77 7.82
C LEU A 140 8.50 -8.71 8.49
N THR A 141 7.49 -9.37 7.92
CA THR A 141 6.12 -9.33 8.47
C THR A 141 5.96 -10.10 9.78
N THR A 142 6.79 -11.12 10.02
CA THR A 142 6.80 -11.89 11.29
C THR A 142 7.50 -11.18 12.44
N ARG A 143 8.32 -10.16 12.16
CA ARG A 143 8.96 -9.30 13.19
C ARG A 143 8.01 -8.26 13.79
N VAL A 144 6.80 -8.10 13.25
CA VAL A 144 5.77 -7.25 13.85
C VAL A 144 5.24 -7.97 15.10
N PRO A 145 5.42 -7.42 16.32
CA PRO A 145 4.92 -8.06 17.54
C PRO A 145 3.39 -8.19 17.48
N ARG A 146 2.88 -9.36 17.88
CA ARG A 146 1.45 -9.66 18.05
C ARG A 146 0.89 -9.09 19.35
#